data_AF-A0A399NZT5-F1
#
_entry.id   AF-A0A399NZT5-F1
#
_cell.length_a   1.000
_cell.length_b   1.000
_cell.length_c   1.000
_cell.angle_alpha   90.00
_cell.angle_beta   90.00
_cell.angle_gamma   90.00
#
_symmetry.space_group_name_H-M   'P 1'
#
loop_
_entity.id
_entity.type
_entity.pdbx_description
1 polymer ?
#
loop_
_entity_poly.entity_id
_entity_poly.type
_entity_poly.pdbx_seq_one_letter_code
_entity_poly.pdbx_strand_id
1 'polypeptide(L)' 'MMDIRTEHLRTLAAVIDTGTLDAAARALRLTPSAVSQRITALERSAGRVL' A
#
# COMPACT_ATOMS: atom_id res chain seq x y z
N MET A 1 -16.21 9.45 -6.21
CA MET A 1 -14.99 10.04 -6.82
C MET A 1 -13.82 9.20 -6.35
N MET A 2 -12.96 8.72 -7.26
CA MET A 2 -11.80 7.88 -6.94
C MET A 2 -10.77 8.73 -6.18
N ASP A 3 -10.71 8.60 -4.84
CA ASP A 3 -9.72 9.29 -4.01
C ASP A 3 -8.50 8.38 -3.82
N ILE A 4 -7.61 8.38 -4.82
CA ILE A 4 -6.32 7.70 -4.74
C ILE A 4 -5.26 8.71 -4.37
N ARG A 5 -4.63 8.50 -3.21
CA ARG A 5 -3.53 9.34 -2.76
C ARG A 5 -2.19 8.77 -3.21
N THR A 6 -1.23 9.63 -3.52
CA THR A 6 0.09 9.21 -4.03
C THR A 6 0.82 8.27 -3.05
N GLU A 7 0.62 8.42 -1.74
CA GLU A 7 1.19 7.51 -0.75
C GLU A 7 0.66 6.08 -0.85
N HIS A 8 -0.57 5.86 -1.33
CA HIS A 8 -1.11 4.52 -1.53
C HIS A 8 -0.42 3.82 -2.69
N LEU A 9 -0.20 4.54 -3.79
CA LEU A 9 0.52 4.03 -4.96
C LEU A 9 2.00 3.76 -4.63
N ARG A 10 2.65 4.62 -3.83
CA ARG A 10 4.02 4.38 -3.34
C ARG A 10 4.09 3.14 -2.46
N THR A 11 3.10 2.92 -1.59
CA THR A 11 3.03 1.70 -0.79
C THR A 11 2.89 0.47 -1.68
N LEU A 12 2.01 0.50 -2.68
CA LEU A 12 1.84 -0.61 -3.62
C LEU A 12 3.12 -0.91 -4.40
N ALA A 13 3.79 0.13 -4.93
CA ALA A 13 5.06 -0.04 -5.62
C ALA A 13 6.12 -0.69 -4.72
N ALA A 14 6.27 -0.22 -3.48
CA ALA A 14 7.21 -0.80 -2.53
C ALA A 14 6.88 -2.27 -2.20
N VAL A 15 5.60 -2.63 -2.10
CA VAL A 15 5.19 -4.04 -1.87
C VAL A 15 5.55 -4.92 -3.06
N ILE A 16 5.38 -4.43 -4.29
CA ILE A 16 5.78 -5.14 -5.51
C ILE A 16 7.30 -5.30 -5.56
N ASP A 17 8.05 -4.22 -5.33
CA ASP A 17 9.51 -4.21 -5.41
C ASP A 17 10.16 -5.12 -4.36
N THR A 18 9.58 -5.16 -3.16
CA THR A 18 10.13 -5.92 -2.02
C THR A 18 9.51 -7.31 -1.86
N GLY A 19 8.41 -7.60 -2.57
CA GLY A 19 7.69 -8.87 -2.57
C GLY A 19 6.90 -9.20 -1.29
N THR A 20 7.02 -8.41 -0.22
CA THR A 20 6.31 -8.66 1.04
C THR A 20 5.89 -7.37 1.75
N LEU A 21 4.83 -7.42 2.55
CA LEU A 21 4.37 -6.28 3.35
C LEU A 21 5.39 -5.89 4.43
N ASP A 22 6.05 -6.85 5.06
CA ASP A 22 7.08 -6.60 6.07
C ASP A 22 8.32 -5.92 5.48
N ALA A 23 8.79 -6.35 4.31
CA ALA A 23 9.93 -5.72 3.65
C ALA A 23 9.59 -4.31 3.16
N ALA A 24 8.40 -4.10 2.61
CA ALA A 24 7.91 -2.76 2.23
C ALA A 24 7.78 -1.85 3.46
N ALA A 25 7.29 -2.36 4.58
CA ALA A 25 7.17 -1.61 5.83
C ALA A 25 8.55 -1.12 6.32
N ARG A 26 9.56 -1.99 6.27
CA ARG A 26 10.96 -1.62 6.57
C ARG A 26 11.49 -0.56 5.61
N ALA A 27 11.27 -0.72 4.31
CA ALA A 27 11.72 0.22 3.28
C ALA A 27 11.08 1.62 3.43
N LEU A 28 9.80 1.67 3.81
CA LEU A 28 9.03 2.91 3.97
C LEU A 28 9.07 3.50 5.39
N ARG A 29 9.75 2.84 6.34
CA ARG A 29 9.74 3.17 7.77
C ARG A 29 8.32 3.25 8.35
N LEU A 30 7.52 2.23 8.05
CA LEU A 30 6.15 2.05 8.53
C LEU A 30 6.04 0.76 9.34
N THR A 31 4.91 0.59 10.03
CA THR A 31 4.52 -0.73 10.54
C THR A 31 3.89 -1.58 9.42
N PRO A 32 3.98 -2.92 9.47
CA PRO A 32 3.29 -3.79 8.53
C PRO A 32 1.79 -3.52 8.46
N SER A 33 1.15 -3.24 9.61
CA SER A 33 -0.27 -2.87 9.68
C SER A 33 -0.60 -1.57 8.95
N ALA A 34 0.29 -0.58 8.97
CA ALA A 34 0.10 0.67 8.22
C ALA A 34 0.23 0.45 6.71
N VAL A 35 1.11 -0.45 6.28
CA VAL A 35 1.21 -0.87 4.88
C VAL A 35 -0.09 -1.56 4.46
N SER A 36 -0.56 -2.57 5.21
CA SER A 36 -1.84 -3.25 4.92
C SER A 36 -3.02 -2.28 4.82
N GLN A 37 -3.14 -1.34 5.77
CA GLN A 37 -4.23 -0.35 5.76
C GLN A 37 -4.19 0.56 4.52
N ARG A 38 -2.99 0.95 4.06
CA ARG A 38 -2.84 1.76 2.85
C ARG A 38 -3.20 0.98 1.58
N ILE A 39 -2.89 -0.31 1.52
CA ILE A 39 -3.34 -1.19 0.43
C ILE A 39 -4.86 -1.34 0.46
N THR A 40 -5.45 -1.65 1.61
CA THR A 40 -6.93 -1.74 1.73
C THR A 40 -7.62 -0.43 1.36
N ALA A 41 -7.05 0.72 1.72
CA ALA A 41 -7.58 2.02 1.29
C ALA A 41 -7.52 2.18 -0.24
N LEU A 42 -6.41 1.77 -0.86
CA LEU A 42 -6.24 1.79 -2.31
C LEU A 42 -7.27 0.90 -3.02
N GLU A 43 -7.46 -0.32 -2.54
CA GLU A 43 -8.44 -1.29 -3.07
C GLU A 43 -9.86 -0.74 -3.02
N ARG A 44 -10.24 -0.12 -1.89
CA ARG A 44 -11.54 0.54 -1.73
C ARG A 44 -11.72 1.69 -2.72
N SER A 45 -10.71 2.53 -2.89
CA SER A 45 -10.75 3.63 -3.86
C SER A 45 -10.78 3.13 -5.31
N ALA A 46 -10.13 1.99 -5.59
CA ALA A 46 -10.14 1.35 -6.91
C ALA A 46 -11.39 0.52 -7.19
N GLY A 47 -12.19 0.20 -6.18
CA GLY A 47 -13.37 -0.65 -6.29
C GLY A 47 -13.05 -2.13 -6.57
N ARG A 48 -11.82 -2.57 -6.28
CA ARG A 48 -11.36 -3.96 -6.50
C ARG A 48 -10.23 -4.33 -5.55
N VAL A 49 -10.15 -5.61 -5.23
CA VAL A 49 -8.98 -6.22 -4.58
C VAL A 49 -7.84 -6.30 -5.62
N LEU A 50 -6.61 -6.00 -5.19
CA LEU A 50 -5.43 -5.89 -6.05
C LEU A 50 -4.46 -7.06 -5.88
#